data_AF-G3BE39-F1
#
_entry.id   AF-G3BE39-F1
#
_cell.length_a   1.000
_cell.length_b   1.000
_cell.length_c   1.000
_cell.angle_alpha   90.00
_cell.angle_beta   90.00
_cell.angle_gamma   90.00
#
_symmetry.space_group_name_H-M   'P 1'
#
loop_
_entity.id
_entity.type
_entity.pdbx_description
1 polymer ?
#
loop_
_entity_poly.entity_id
_entity_poly.type
_entity_poly.pdbx_seq_one_letter_code
_entity_poly.pdbx_strand_id
1 'polypeptide(L)'
;MTDRWNWEINDFKESDFDLVGKQPLFSNDLISLNKNFISNCSKNYQPLDVPSQYKEIVDFVNKNYFKVNYEYSETVYDYEFLLLLTINNEEFFKSQDETLQVNMKNLIEYSILEILVKNFNSPLCKVIVGNIIKNIDNDKGFKDITLFKIYLSNLFNCSQLTGVQLTLYANLIPILSNPGHFLYELVFKYVTSHPRIGPKDMPLFFKIKSESLKTIEWYISGMTITTDDLQLLNTNQFFEWILTLLNTPGKVESLHKTILKTIFMLPDINYGSLSLITRNGILSYLEQISSGHTNLKLNLQEIAQKLEISASKRTLEWSNYDLVNVSKRLKL
;
A
#
# COMPACT_ATOMS: atom_id res chain seq x y z
N MET A 1 -30.58 -19.58 -19.95
CA MET A 1 -30.88 -18.13 -19.96
C MET A 1 -29.84 -17.48 -19.08
N THR A 2 -28.78 -16.95 -19.69
CA THR A 2 -27.71 -16.23 -18.99
C THR A 2 -28.14 -14.79 -18.90
N ASP A 3 -28.62 -14.36 -17.73
CA ASP A 3 -28.83 -12.95 -17.45
C ASP A 3 -27.46 -12.26 -17.57
N ARG A 4 -27.25 -11.56 -18.68
CA ARG A 4 -26.04 -10.77 -18.90
C ARG A 4 -26.22 -9.50 -18.08
N TRP A 5 -25.57 -9.46 -16.94
CA TRP A 5 -25.42 -8.24 -16.17
C TRP A 5 -24.60 -7.26 -17.01
N ASN A 6 -25.11 -6.04 -17.16
CA ASN A 6 -24.36 -4.96 -17.76
C ASN A 6 -23.39 -4.39 -16.72
N TRP A 7 -22.20 -3.99 -17.15
CA TRP A 7 -21.17 -3.45 -16.28
C TRP A 7 -20.92 -1.99 -16.62
N GLU A 8 -20.87 -1.14 -15.59
CA GLU A 8 -20.50 0.26 -15.73
C GLU A 8 -19.42 0.60 -14.69
N ILE A 9 -18.27 1.06 -15.16
CA ILE A 9 -17.24 1.64 -14.28
C ILE A 9 -17.35 3.16 -14.38
N ASN A 10 -17.73 3.80 -13.28
CA ASN A 10 -18.03 5.22 -13.25
C ASN A 10 -16.93 6.03 -12.54
N ASP A 11 -16.61 7.19 -13.13
CA ASP A 11 -15.59 8.14 -12.66
C ASP A 11 -16.21 9.31 -11.87
N PHE A 12 -17.09 9.01 -10.90
CA PHE A 12 -17.71 10.05 -10.06
C PHE A 12 -16.72 10.63 -9.04
N LYS A 13 -16.65 11.96 -8.93
CA LYS A 13 -15.89 12.66 -7.89
C LYS A 13 -16.70 12.71 -6.58
N GLU A 14 -16.03 12.93 -5.45
CA GLU A 14 -16.68 13.09 -4.14
C GLU A 14 -17.79 14.17 -4.16
N SER A 15 -17.58 15.27 -4.88
CA SER A 15 -18.58 16.33 -5.10
C SER A 15 -19.85 15.88 -5.82
N ASP A 16 -19.77 14.81 -6.61
CA ASP A 16 -20.90 14.33 -7.42
C ASP A 16 -21.83 13.44 -6.59
N PHE A 17 -21.32 12.84 -5.50
CA PHE A 17 -22.11 12.04 -4.57
C PHE A 17 -23.06 12.89 -3.71
N ASP A 18 -22.67 14.13 -3.38
CA ASP A 18 -23.51 15.06 -2.64
C ASP A 18 -24.75 15.51 -3.45
N LEU A 19 -24.69 15.39 -4.78
CA LEU A 19 -25.76 15.82 -5.70
C LEU A 19 -26.67 14.67 -6.16
N VAL A 20 -26.14 13.45 -6.30
CA VAL A 20 -26.84 12.31 -6.93
C VAL A 20 -27.10 11.16 -5.94
N GLY A 21 -26.45 11.18 -4.76
CA GLY A 21 -26.40 10.04 -3.84
C GLY A 21 -25.45 8.94 -4.33
N LYS A 22 -25.12 7.98 -3.44
CA LYS A 22 -24.30 6.81 -3.80
C LYS A 22 -25.10 5.90 -4.73
N GLN A 23 -24.64 5.73 -5.97
CA GLN A 23 -25.25 4.77 -6.89
C GLN A 23 -25.10 3.35 -6.30
N PRO A 24 -26.19 2.57 -6.21
CA PRO A 24 -26.13 1.24 -5.63
C PRO A 24 -25.26 0.33 -6.50
N LEU A 25 -24.44 -0.49 -5.85
CA LEU A 25 -23.55 -1.46 -6.49
C LEU A 25 -24.31 -2.44 -7.41
N PHE A 26 -25.55 -2.76 -7.05
CA PHE A 26 -26.47 -3.57 -7.84
C PHE A 26 -27.73 -2.76 -8.12
N SER A 27 -28.11 -2.63 -9.38
CA SER A 27 -29.39 -2.03 -9.79
C SER A 27 -29.93 -2.73 -11.02
N ASN A 28 -31.08 -3.40 -10.92
CA ASN A 28 -31.86 -3.97 -12.03
C ASN A 28 -30.98 -4.45 -13.22
N ASP A 29 -30.13 -5.45 -12.98
CA ASP A 29 -29.21 -6.09 -13.95
C ASP A 29 -27.94 -5.30 -14.32
N LEU A 30 -27.63 -4.23 -13.60
CA LEU A 30 -26.41 -3.43 -13.74
C LEU A 30 -25.52 -3.58 -12.49
N ILE A 31 -24.24 -3.86 -12.71
CA ILE A 31 -23.20 -3.79 -11.67
C ILE A 31 -22.38 -2.52 -11.92
N SER A 32 -22.48 -1.55 -11.00
CA SER A 32 -21.77 -0.28 -11.09
C SER A 32 -20.60 -0.23 -10.11
N LEU A 33 -19.37 -0.16 -10.62
CA LEU A 33 -18.17 0.01 -9.80
C LEU A 33 -17.66 1.45 -9.90
N ASN A 34 -17.27 2.02 -8.75
CA ASN A 34 -16.66 3.34 -8.73
C ASN A 34 -15.14 3.22 -8.86
N LYS A 35 -14.55 3.89 -9.86
CA LYS A 35 -13.10 3.84 -10.09
C LYS A 35 -12.29 4.46 -8.96
N ASN A 36 -12.78 5.51 -8.31
CA ASN A 36 -12.12 6.09 -7.15
C ASN A 36 -12.10 5.10 -5.98
N PHE A 37 -13.16 4.30 -5.81
CA PHE A 37 -13.19 3.27 -4.77
C PHE A 37 -12.20 2.14 -5.07
N ILE A 38 -12.09 1.73 -6.34
CA ILE A 38 -11.06 0.76 -6.78
C ILE A 38 -9.65 1.33 -6.56
N SER A 39 -9.41 2.60 -6.91
CA SER A 39 -8.13 3.27 -6.65
C SER A 39 -7.83 3.34 -5.15
N ASN A 40 -8.84 3.59 -4.33
CA ASN A 40 -8.73 3.59 -2.87
C ASN A 40 -8.43 2.18 -2.33
N CYS A 41 -8.99 1.12 -2.91
CA CYS A 41 -8.61 -0.27 -2.57
C CYS A 41 -7.11 -0.50 -2.81
N SER A 42 -6.56 0.01 -3.93
CA SER A 42 -5.11 -0.07 -4.17
C SER A 42 -4.35 0.74 -3.11
N LYS A 43 -4.73 1.99 -2.84
CA LYS A 43 -3.98 2.92 -1.97
C LYS A 43 -4.04 2.55 -0.48
N ASN A 44 -5.19 2.10 0.00
CA ASN A 44 -5.47 1.87 1.42
C ASN A 44 -5.45 0.39 1.81
N TYR A 45 -4.86 -0.47 0.98
CA TYR A 45 -4.83 -1.90 1.18
C TYR A 45 -4.21 -2.29 2.53
N GLN A 46 -4.97 -3.03 3.34
CA GLN A 46 -4.46 -3.78 4.48
C GLN A 46 -4.65 -5.27 4.21
N PRO A 47 -3.59 -6.07 4.09
CA PRO A 47 -3.72 -7.52 3.94
C PRO A 47 -4.43 -8.07 5.18
N LEU A 48 -5.57 -8.70 4.93
CA LEU A 48 -6.32 -9.42 5.94
C LEU A 48 -5.87 -10.89 5.88
N ASP A 49 -5.18 -11.36 6.91
CA ASP A 49 -4.80 -12.76 7.05
C ASP A 49 -6.04 -13.62 7.35
N VAL A 50 -6.82 -13.92 6.32
CA VAL A 50 -8.01 -14.75 6.44
C VAL A 50 -7.58 -16.14 6.95
N PRO A 51 -8.07 -16.59 8.12
CA PRO A 51 -7.67 -17.87 8.67
C PRO A 51 -8.13 -19.00 7.77
N SER A 52 -7.24 -19.97 7.56
CA SER A 52 -7.53 -21.16 6.77
C SER A 52 -8.55 -22.11 7.42
N GLN A 53 -8.83 -21.95 8.72
CA GLN A 53 -9.75 -22.80 9.48
C GLN A 53 -11.00 -22.06 9.93
N TYR A 54 -12.17 -22.65 9.68
CA TYR A 54 -13.49 -22.06 10.00
C TYR A 54 -13.66 -21.65 11.47
N LYS A 55 -13.03 -22.38 12.41
CA LYS A 55 -13.08 -22.03 13.85
C LYS A 55 -12.35 -20.73 14.18
N GLU A 56 -11.32 -20.38 13.42
CA GLU A 56 -10.52 -19.18 13.61
C GLU A 56 -11.16 -17.97 12.93
N ILE A 57 -12.10 -18.17 11.99
CA ILE A 57 -12.80 -17.11 11.26
C ILE A 57 -13.62 -16.25 12.23
N VAL A 58 -14.30 -16.83 13.22
CA VAL A 58 -15.11 -16.07 14.18
C VAL A 58 -14.23 -15.16 15.04
N ASP A 59 -13.10 -15.68 15.53
CA ASP A 59 -12.14 -14.89 16.31
C ASP A 59 -11.41 -13.86 15.45
N PHE A 60 -11.11 -14.19 14.19
CA PHE A 60 -10.53 -13.27 13.22
C PHE A 60 -11.46 -12.12 12.87
N VAL A 61 -12.74 -12.41 12.61
CA VAL A 61 -13.77 -11.40 12.37
C VAL A 61 -13.83 -10.49 13.59
N ASN A 62 -13.99 -11.03 14.80
CA ASN A 62 -14.05 -10.23 16.03
C ASN A 62 -12.79 -9.38 16.29
N LYS A 63 -11.60 -9.87 15.92
CA LYS A 63 -10.31 -9.20 16.15
C LYS A 63 -9.98 -8.13 15.10
N ASN A 64 -10.48 -8.27 13.87
CA ASN A 64 -10.19 -7.37 12.76
C ASN A 64 -11.35 -6.42 12.42
N TYR A 65 -12.58 -6.70 12.87
CA TYR A 65 -13.73 -5.80 12.68
C TYR A 65 -13.48 -4.40 13.26
N PHE A 66 -12.72 -4.30 14.35
CA PHE A 66 -12.39 -3.03 15.02
C PHE A 66 -11.10 -2.37 14.50
N LYS A 67 -10.37 -3.00 13.57
CA LYS A 67 -9.13 -2.46 12.99
C LYS A 67 -9.32 -1.85 11.60
N VAL A 68 -10.49 -2.02 11.01
CA VAL A 68 -10.85 -1.32 9.77
C VAL A 68 -10.84 0.16 10.08
N ASN A 69 -9.95 0.91 9.42
CA ASN A 69 -9.91 2.36 9.55
C ASN A 69 -11.22 2.94 8.99
N TYR A 70 -12.15 3.33 9.87
CA TYR A 70 -13.49 3.80 9.52
C TYR A 70 -13.50 5.07 8.65
N GLU A 71 -12.36 5.76 8.51
CA GLU A 71 -12.22 6.91 7.63
C GLU A 71 -12.44 6.58 6.15
N TYR A 72 -12.22 5.31 5.74
CA TYR A 72 -12.37 4.89 4.33
C TYR A 72 -13.25 3.65 4.11
N SER A 73 -13.81 3.04 5.17
CA SER A 73 -14.63 1.83 5.06
C SER A 73 -15.84 1.98 4.14
N GLU A 74 -16.31 3.22 3.93
CA GLU A 74 -17.40 3.53 3.01
C GLU A 74 -17.00 3.68 1.54
N THR A 75 -15.70 3.62 1.23
CA THR A 75 -15.12 3.94 -0.09
C THR A 75 -14.13 2.88 -0.60
N VAL A 76 -14.08 1.71 0.04
CA VAL A 76 -13.19 0.60 -0.29
C VAL A 76 -14.03 -0.67 -0.42
N TYR A 77 -13.87 -1.40 -1.51
CA TYR A 77 -14.48 -2.71 -1.70
C TYR A 77 -13.69 -3.79 -0.97
N ASP A 78 -14.41 -4.84 -0.52
CA ASP A 78 -13.77 -6.10 -0.16
C ASP A 78 -13.00 -6.65 -1.36
N TYR A 79 -11.76 -7.11 -1.13
CA TYR A 79 -10.86 -7.45 -2.21
C TYR A 79 -11.25 -8.76 -2.90
N GLU A 80 -11.72 -9.78 -2.16
CA GLU A 80 -12.15 -11.05 -2.75
C GLU A 80 -13.39 -10.82 -3.61
N PHE A 81 -14.32 -10.04 -3.08
CA PHE A 81 -15.51 -9.61 -3.81
C PHE A 81 -15.15 -8.85 -5.09
N LEU A 82 -14.24 -7.87 -5.01
CA LEU A 82 -13.79 -7.11 -6.18
C LEU A 82 -13.09 -8.00 -7.22
N LEU A 83 -12.29 -8.99 -6.78
CA LEU A 83 -11.63 -9.94 -7.68
C LEU A 83 -12.63 -10.84 -8.41
N LEU A 84 -13.64 -11.34 -7.70
CA LEU A 84 -14.73 -12.13 -8.30
C LEU A 84 -15.53 -11.30 -9.31
N LEU A 85 -15.79 -10.03 -9.01
CA LEU A 85 -16.43 -9.13 -9.97
C LEU A 85 -15.54 -8.90 -11.19
N THR A 86 -14.24 -8.69 -10.99
CA THR A 86 -13.27 -8.46 -12.07
C THR A 86 -13.23 -9.65 -13.03
N ILE A 87 -13.15 -10.89 -12.52
CA ILE A 87 -13.08 -12.10 -13.33
C ILE A 87 -14.32 -12.25 -14.24
N ASN A 88 -15.48 -11.83 -13.76
CA ASN A 88 -16.75 -11.96 -14.49
C ASN A 88 -17.08 -10.77 -15.40
N ASN A 89 -16.17 -9.82 -15.54
CA ASN A 89 -16.39 -8.61 -16.32
C ASN A 89 -15.66 -8.70 -17.67
N GLU A 90 -16.44 -8.63 -18.76
CA GLU A 90 -15.98 -8.75 -20.15
C GLU A 90 -15.02 -7.63 -20.59
N GLU A 91 -15.00 -6.49 -19.89
CA GLU A 91 -14.05 -5.40 -20.15
C GLU A 91 -12.61 -5.77 -19.76
N PHE A 92 -12.44 -6.69 -18.80
CA PHE A 92 -11.14 -7.18 -18.35
C PHE A 92 -10.81 -8.55 -18.94
N PHE A 93 -11.79 -9.46 -18.92
CA PHE A 93 -11.64 -10.84 -19.31
C PHE A 93 -12.76 -11.25 -20.27
N LYS A 94 -12.43 -11.47 -21.54
CA LYS A 94 -13.39 -11.88 -22.55
C LYS A 94 -13.12 -13.30 -23.00
N SER A 95 -14.11 -14.18 -22.89
CA SER A 95 -14.01 -15.54 -23.44
C SER A 95 -14.41 -15.54 -24.92
N GLN A 96 -13.51 -15.95 -25.81
CA GLN A 96 -13.79 -16.16 -27.23
C GLN A 96 -13.23 -17.51 -27.66
N ASP A 97 -14.08 -18.41 -28.17
CA ASP A 97 -13.69 -19.68 -28.78
C ASP A 97 -12.67 -20.47 -27.95
N GLU A 98 -13.00 -20.71 -26.67
CA GLU A 98 -12.15 -21.41 -25.67
C GLU A 98 -10.86 -20.68 -25.26
N THR A 99 -10.58 -19.52 -25.84
CA THR A 99 -9.46 -18.65 -25.46
C THR A 99 -9.91 -17.49 -24.59
N LEU A 100 -9.12 -17.19 -23.56
CA LEU A 100 -9.33 -16.02 -22.72
C LEU A 100 -8.57 -14.85 -23.34
N GLN A 101 -9.28 -13.80 -23.72
CA GLN A 101 -8.69 -12.51 -24.04
C GLN A 101 -8.61 -11.67 -22.77
N VAL A 102 -7.44 -11.09 -22.52
CA VAL A 102 -7.17 -10.24 -21.37
C VAL A 102 -6.95 -8.82 -21.89
N ASN A 103 -7.67 -7.84 -21.34
CA ASN A 103 -7.45 -6.44 -21.69
C ASN A 103 -6.49 -5.80 -20.68
N MET A 104 -5.19 -5.81 -21.01
CA MET A 104 -4.16 -5.28 -20.12
C MET A 104 -4.28 -3.78 -19.88
N LYS A 105 -4.71 -3.04 -20.91
CA LYS A 105 -4.90 -1.60 -20.81
C LYS A 105 -5.92 -1.28 -19.70
N ASN A 106 -7.08 -1.92 -19.73
CA ASN A 106 -8.11 -1.72 -18.71
C ASN A 106 -7.63 -2.15 -17.32
N LEU A 107 -6.95 -3.30 -17.21
CA LEU A 107 -6.41 -3.76 -15.92
C LEU A 107 -5.44 -2.75 -15.27
N ILE A 108 -4.68 -2.02 -16.07
CA ILE A 108 -3.76 -0.96 -15.61
C ILE A 108 -4.51 0.34 -15.32
N GLU A 109 -5.36 0.80 -16.26
CA GLU A 109 -6.09 2.07 -16.14
C GLU A 109 -7.05 2.12 -14.95
N TYR A 110 -7.60 0.96 -14.57
CA TYR A 110 -8.47 0.81 -13.41
C TYR A 110 -7.73 0.33 -12.14
N SER A 111 -6.39 0.28 -12.14
CA SER A 111 -5.56 -0.18 -11.02
C SER A 111 -5.84 -1.61 -10.53
N ILE A 112 -6.57 -2.42 -11.29
CA ILE A 112 -6.88 -3.83 -10.96
C ILE A 112 -5.60 -4.65 -10.90
N LEU A 113 -4.66 -4.42 -11.82
CA LEU A 113 -3.38 -5.13 -11.82
C LEU A 113 -2.57 -4.83 -10.55
N GLU A 114 -2.63 -3.61 -10.02
CA GLU A 114 -1.97 -3.25 -8.77
C GLU A 114 -2.57 -4.02 -7.59
N ILE A 115 -3.90 -4.15 -7.55
CA ILE A 115 -4.61 -4.92 -6.52
C ILE A 115 -4.22 -6.39 -6.59
N LEU A 116 -4.21 -6.98 -7.79
CA LEU A 116 -3.77 -8.37 -8.01
C LEU A 116 -2.35 -8.62 -7.51
N VAL A 117 -1.43 -7.67 -7.76
CA VAL A 117 -0.04 -7.79 -7.31
C VAL A 117 0.08 -7.60 -5.79
N LYS A 118 -0.62 -6.62 -5.20
CA LYS A 118 -0.65 -6.42 -3.73
C LYS A 118 -1.18 -7.64 -2.98
N ASN A 119 -2.08 -8.39 -3.61
CA ASN A 119 -2.70 -9.59 -3.07
C ASN A 119 -2.08 -10.89 -3.60
N PHE A 120 -0.91 -10.83 -4.24
CA PHE A 120 -0.35 -11.98 -4.97
C PHE A 120 -0.12 -13.23 -4.11
N ASN A 121 0.01 -13.08 -2.78
CA ASN A 121 0.11 -14.24 -1.90
C ASN A 121 -1.18 -15.09 -1.87
N SER A 122 -2.35 -14.49 -2.13
CA SER A 122 -3.63 -15.19 -2.20
C SER A 122 -3.63 -16.21 -3.35
N PRO A 123 -4.08 -17.46 -3.11
CA PRO A 123 -4.19 -18.48 -4.15
C PRO A 123 -5.01 -18.01 -5.36
N LEU A 124 -6.10 -17.28 -5.12
CA LEU A 124 -6.95 -16.74 -6.18
C LEU A 124 -6.18 -15.77 -7.08
N CYS A 125 -5.43 -14.83 -6.48
CA CYS A 125 -4.61 -13.88 -7.25
C CYS A 125 -3.54 -14.58 -8.07
N LYS A 126 -2.89 -15.62 -7.53
CA LYS A 126 -1.93 -16.43 -8.30
C LYS A 126 -2.58 -17.09 -9.51
N VAL A 127 -3.78 -17.63 -9.38
CA VAL A 127 -4.51 -18.22 -10.52
C VAL A 127 -4.82 -17.15 -11.57
N ILE A 128 -5.35 -15.99 -11.15
CA ILE A 128 -5.70 -14.89 -12.06
C ILE A 128 -4.45 -14.38 -12.80
N VAL A 129 -3.38 -14.03 -12.07
CA VAL A 129 -2.15 -13.52 -12.68
C VAL A 129 -1.51 -14.58 -13.58
N GLY A 130 -1.58 -15.86 -13.21
CA GLY A 130 -1.11 -16.96 -14.05
C GLY A 130 -1.87 -17.07 -15.37
N ASN A 131 -3.20 -16.87 -15.32
CA ASN A 131 -4.03 -16.81 -16.53
C ASN A 131 -3.73 -15.55 -17.36
N ILE A 132 -3.45 -14.41 -16.73
CA ILE A 132 -2.99 -13.20 -17.42
C ILE A 132 -1.70 -13.50 -18.19
N ILE A 133 -0.66 -14.05 -17.55
CA ILE A 133 0.62 -14.36 -18.21
C ILE A 133 0.45 -15.29 -19.41
N LYS A 134 -0.42 -16.31 -19.30
CA LYS A 134 -0.67 -17.27 -20.39
C LYS A 134 -1.37 -16.63 -21.60
N ASN A 135 -2.21 -15.63 -21.36
CA ASN A 135 -3.10 -15.08 -22.38
C ASN A 135 -2.75 -13.65 -22.80
N ILE A 136 -1.73 -13.02 -22.19
CA ILE A 136 -1.34 -11.63 -22.49
C ILE A 136 -0.93 -11.42 -23.95
N ASP A 137 -0.39 -12.45 -24.60
CA ASP A 137 0.01 -12.40 -26.01
C ASP A 137 -1.21 -12.28 -26.96
N ASN A 138 -2.42 -12.55 -26.48
CA ASN A 138 -3.66 -12.40 -27.25
C ASN A 138 -4.14 -10.94 -27.32
N ASP A 139 -3.61 -10.05 -26.47
CA ASP A 139 -3.97 -8.63 -26.44
C ASP A 139 -3.23 -7.83 -27.51
N LYS A 140 -3.68 -7.93 -28.76
CA LYS A 140 -3.03 -7.26 -29.91
C LYS A 140 -3.00 -5.73 -29.80
N GLY A 141 -3.80 -5.12 -28.92
CA GLY A 141 -3.88 -3.67 -28.75
C GLY A 141 -2.87 -3.10 -27.76
N PHE A 142 -2.22 -3.95 -26.97
CA PHE A 142 -1.30 -3.52 -25.92
C PHE A 142 0.15 -3.51 -26.45
N LYS A 143 0.86 -2.37 -26.30
CA LYS A 143 2.22 -2.22 -26.86
C LYS A 143 3.30 -2.89 -26.00
N ASP A 144 3.10 -2.93 -24.68
CA ASP A 144 4.13 -3.32 -23.71
C ASP A 144 3.96 -4.75 -23.21
N ILE A 145 3.39 -5.65 -24.04
CA ILE A 145 3.11 -7.06 -23.71
C ILE A 145 4.35 -7.74 -23.13
N THR A 146 5.49 -7.65 -23.82
CA THR A 146 6.72 -8.33 -23.40
C THR A 146 7.22 -7.83 -22.05
N LEU A 147 7.15 -6.52 -21.81
CA LEU A 147 7.58 -5.91 -20.55
C LEU A 147 6.71 -6.38 -19.37
N PHE A 148 5.39 -6.33 -19.54
CA PHE A 148 4.46 -6.78 -18.49
C PHE A 148 4.48 -8.30 -18.29
N LYS A 149 4.73 -9.07 -19.34
CA LYS A 149 4.97 -10.51 -19.24
C LYS A 149 6.22 -10.80 -18.41
N ILE A 150 7.33 -10.09 -18.64
CA ILE A 150 8.55 -10.22 -17.82
C ILE A 150 8.26 -9.81 -16.37
N TYR A 151 7.61 -8.66 -16.17
CA TYR A 151 7.25 -8.14 -14.85
C TYR A 151 6.43 -9.14 -14.01
N LEU A 152 5.37 -9.71 -14.58
CA LEU A 152 4.54 -10.71 -13.91
C LEU A 152 5.26 -12.05 -13.75
N SER A 153 6.09 -12.45 -14.72
CA SER A 153 6.89 -13.68 -14.61
C SER A 153 7.90 -13.59 -13.46
N ASN A 154 8.53 -12.43 -13.28
CA ASN A 154 9.43 -12.19 -12.15
C ASN A 154 8.70 -12.33 -10.80
N LEU A 155 7.45 -11.86 -10.70
CA LEU A 155 6.63 -12.01 -9.50
C LEU A 155 6.38 -13.49 -9.15
N PHE A 156 6.10 -14.33 -10.15
CA PHE A 156 5.95 -15.78 -9.96
C PHE A 156 7.23 -16.51 -9.53
N ASN A 157 8.39 -15.98 -9.92
CA ASN A 157 9.68 -16.55 -9.55
C ASN A 157 10.11 -16.18 -8.12
N CYS A 158 9.36 -15.31 -7.45
CA CYS A 158 9.64 -14.92 -6.06
C CYS A 158 8.95 -15.88 -5.08
N SER A 159 9.61 -16.15 -3.95
CA SER A 159 8.99 -16.81 -2.81
C SER A 159 7.92 -15.91 -2.17
N GLN A 160 7.16 -16.41 -1.21
CA GLN A 160 6.16 -15.64 -0.46
C GLN A 160 6.74 -14.27 -0.02
N LEU A 161 6.14 -13.20 -0.54
CA LEU A 161 6.59 -11.83 -0.35
C LEU A 161 5.82 -11.19 0.80
N THR A 162 6.46 -10.31 1.54
CA THR A 162 5.82 -9.48 2.58
C THR A 162 4.93 -8.39 1.98
N GLY A 163 4.07 -7.79 2.80
CA GLY A 163 3.13 -6.75 2.36
C GLY A 163 3.83 -5.54 1.76
N VAL A 164 4.94 -5.10 2.36
CA VAL A 164 5.73 -3.97 1.85
C VAL A 164 6.39 -4.31 0.51
N GLN A 165 6.88 -5.53 0.32
CA GLN A 165 7.48 -5.97 -0.94
C GLN A 165 6.45 -5.98 -2.08
N LEU A 166 5.26 -6.53 -1.82
CA LEU A 166 4.16 -6.57 -2.80
C LEU A 166 3.66 -5.16 -3.14
N THR A 167 3.55 -4.29 -2.14
CA THR A 167 3.13 -2.89 -2.33
C THR A 167 4.14 -2.14 -3.20
N LEU A 168 5.44 -2.23 -2.89
CA LEU A 168 6.50 -1.60 -3.67
C LEU A 168 6.55 -2.13 -5.10
N TYR A 169 6.37 -3.44 -5.28
CA TYR A 169 6.36 -4.07 -6.60
C TYR A 169 5.14 -3.61 -7.42
N ALA A 170 3.95 -3.55 -6.80
CA ALA A 170 2.74 -3.05 -7.44
C ALA A 170 2.87 -1.59 -7.90
N ASN A 171 3.54 -0.74 -7.11
CA ASN A 171 3.76 0.67 -7.47
C ASN A 171 4.64 0.85 -8.73
N LEU A 172 5.28 -0.21 -9.24
CA LEU A 172 6.02 -0.18 -10.50
C LEU A 172 5.09 -0.18 -11.71
N ILE A 173 3.87 -0.69 -11.60
CA ILE A 173 2.89 -0.77 -12.71
C ILE A 173 2.61 0.60 -13.34
N PRO A 174 2.20 1.64 -12.58
CA PRO A 174 1.92 2.96 -13.15
C PRO A 174 3.18 3.65 -13.70
N ILE A 175 4.38 3.23 -13.26
CA ILE A 175 5.64 3.73 -13.81
C ILE A 175 5.90 3.08 -15.16
N LEU A 176 5.78 1.74 -15.24
CA LEU A 176 6.02 0.98 -16.46
C LEU A 176 5.04 1.34 -17.59
N SER A 177 3.81 1.72 -17.25
CA SER A 177 2.81 2.18 -18.22
C SER A 177 3.01 3.63 -18.69
N ASN A 178 3.91 4.39 -18.06
CA ASN A 178 4.19 5.78 -18.39
C ASN A 178 5.68 6.02 -18.64
N PRO A 179 6.13 5.96 -19.91
CA PRO A 179 7.52 6.27 -20.30
C PRO A 179 7.99 7.68 -19.89
N GLY A 180 7.08 8.64 -19.69
CA GLY A 180 7.39 9.99 -19.22
C GLY A 180 7.64 10.09 -17.72
N HIS A 181 7.44 9.01 -16.95
CA HIS A 181 7.67 9.01 -15.51
C HIS A 181 9.16 9.13 -15.20
N PHE A 182 9.54 9.98 -14.24
CA PHE A 182 10.95 10.24 -13.91
C PHE A 182 11.73 9.02 -13.39
N LEU A 183 11.03 7.96 -12.96
CA LEU A 183 11.61 6.68 -12.55
C LEU A 183 11.58 5.60 -13.63
N TYR A 184 11.04 5.89 -14.81
CA TYR A 184 10.80 4.87 -15.85
C TYR A 184 12.07 4.08 -16.20
N GLU A 185 13.16 4.78 -16.53
CA GLU A 185 14.45 4.16 -16.86
C GLU A 185 14.98 3.21 -15.77
N LEU A 186 14.88 3.63 -14.51
CA LEU A 186 15.36 2.87 -13.36
C LEU A 186 14.51 1.61 -13.14
N VAL A 187 13.19 1.76 -13.21
CA VAL A 187 12.23 0.66 -13.03
C VAL A 187 12.25 -0.32 -14.20
N PHE A 188 12.32 0.19 -15.44
CA PHE A 188 12.46 -0.61 -16.64
C PHE A 188 13.69 -1.50 -16.57
N LYS A 189 14.87 -0.91 -16.31
CA LYS A 189 16.13 -1.66 -16.15
C LYS A 189 16.07 -2.69 -15.03
N TYR A 190 15.40 -2.36 -13.93
CA TYR A 190 15.21 -3.29 -12.84
C TYR A 190 14.37 -4.50 -13.27
N VAL A 191 13.19 -4.29 -13.87
CA VAL A 191 12.31 -5.37 -14.31
C VAL A 191 12.97 -6.26 -15.38
N THR A 192 13.64 -5.65 -16.36
CA THR A 192 14.32 -6.40 -17.43
C THR A 192 15.56 -7.14 -16.95
N SER A 193 16.12 -6.78 -15.78
CA SER A 193 17.24 -7.50 -15.17
C SER A 193 16.84 -8.83 -14.50
N HIS A 194 15.56 -9.21 -14.56
CA HIS A 194 15.01 -10.43 -13.95
C HIS A 194 15.32 -10.54 -12.45
N PRO A 195 14.87 -9.55 -11.64
CA PRO A 195 15.20 -9.51 -10.23
C PRO A 195 14.52 -10.68 -9.51
N ARG A 196 15.31 -11.39 -8.71
CA ARG A 196 14.78 -12.38 -7.76
C ARG A 196 14.65 -11.71 -6.41
N ILE A 197 13.42 -11.41 -6.01
CA ILE A 197 13.15 -10.78 -4.70
C ILE A 197 13.14 -11.90 -3.67
N GLY A 198 14.22 -12.00 -2.89
CA GLY A 198 14.28 -12.92 -1.77
C GLY A 198 13.43 -12.44 -0.58
N PRO A 199 13.23 -13.30 0.43
CA PRO A 199 12.45 -12.96 1.61
C PRO A 199 13.07 -11.83 2.46
N LYS A 200 14.35 -11.50 2.23
CA LYS A 200 15.08 -10.43 2.92
C LYS A 200 15.32 -9.20 2.04
N ASP A 201 14.96 -9.25 0.76
CA ASP A 201 15.31 -8.21 -0.20
C ASP A 201 14.16 -7.24 -0.41
N MET A 202 14.41 -5.94 -0.31
CA MET A 202 13.41 -4.94 -0.68
C MET A 202 13.57 -4.54 -2.15
N PRO A 203 12.47 -4.54 -2.95
CA PRO A 203 12.53 -4.12 -4.35
C PRO A 203 13.17 -2.75 -4.50
N LEU A 204 14.14 -2.60 -5.41
CA LEU A 204 14.85 -1.35 -5.74
C LEU A 204 15.63 -0.67 -4.59
N PHE A 205 15.59 -1.18 -3.36
CA PHE A 205 16.07 -0.46 -2.19
C PHE A 205 17.51 0.03 -2.29
N PHE A 206 18.44 -0.87 -2.64
CA PHE A 206 19.86 -0.52 -2.75
C PHE A 206 20.16 0.47 -3.88
N LYS A 207 19.38 0.44 -4.97
CA LYS A 207 19.52 1.42 -6.05
C LYS A 207 19.05 2.79 -5.57
N ILE A 208 17.92 2.84 -4.87
CA ILE A 208 17.29 4.09 -4.43
C ILE A 208 18.09 4.81 -3.33
N LYS A 209 18.86 4.09 -2.50
CA LYS A 209 19.70 4.70 -1.45
C LYS A 209 20.66 5.78 -1.97
N SER A 210 21.11 5.65 -3.22
CA SER A 210 22.05 6.58 -3.87
C SER A 210 21.40 7.54 -4.86
N GLU A 211 20.06 7.56 -4.94
CA GLU A 211 19.32 8.36 -5.93
C GLU A 211 18.93 9.74 -5.40
N SER A 212 18.30 10.53 -6.28
CA SER A 212 17.78 11.85 -5.92
C SER A 212 16.78 11.80 -4.75
N LEU A 213 16.71 12.89 -3.97
CA LEU A 213 15.76 13.01 -2.84
C LEU A 213 14.30 12.79 -3.27
N LYS A 214 13.94 13.16 -4.51
CA LYS A 214 12.61 12.92 -5.09
C LYS A 214 12.33 11.43 -5.27
N THR A 215 13.32 10.66 -5.72
CA THR A 215 13.22 9.19 -5.87
C THR A 215 13.07 8.53 -4.50
N ILE A 216 13.83 8.99 -3.52
CA ILE A 216 13.77 8.51 -2.14
C ILE A 216 12.40 8.81 -1.52
N GLU A 217 11.88 10.02 -1.71
CA GLU A 217 10.56 10.41 -1.23
C GLU A 217 9.46 9.52 -1.82
N TRP A 218 9.48 9.33 -3.15
CA TRP A 218 8.55 8.42 -3.82
C TRP A 218 8.58 7.03 -3.18
N TYR A 219 9.78 6.49 -2.96
CA TYR A 219 9.95 5.16 -2.41
C TYR A 219 9.40 5.01 -0.99
N ILE A 220 9.69 5.97 -0.10
CA ILE A 220 9.20 5.95 1.28
C ILE A 220 7.68 6.16 1.30
N SER A 221 7.16 7.10 0.51
CA SER A 221 5.73 7.41 0.45
C SER A 221 4.88 6.27 -0.09
N GLY A 222 5.44 5.41 -0.94
CA GLY A 222 4.76 4.27 -1.55
C GLY A 222 4.70 3.02 -0.66
N MET A 223 5.28 3.04 0.55
CA MET A 223 5.26 1.89 1.45
C MET A 223 4.01 1.87 2.34
N THR A 224 3.41 0.69 2.44
CA THR A 224 2.48 0.35 3.50
C THR A 224 3.19 -0.63 4.43
N ILE A 225 3.47 -0.20 5.67
CA ILE A 225 4.20 -0.99 6.66
C ILE A 225 3.20 -1.70 7.57
N THR A 226 3.34 -3.02 7.69
CA THR A 226 2.57 -3.89 8.57
C THR A 226 3.48 -4.53 9.63
N THR A 227 2.89 -5.29 10.56
CA THR A 227 3.64 -6.00 11.61
C THR A 227 4.67 -6.97 11.05
N ASP A 228 4.33 -7.62 9.95
CA ASP A 228 5.15 -8.69 9.36
C ASP A 228 6.34 -8.12 8.59
N ASP A 229 6.24 -6.85 8.19
CA ASP A 229 7.31 -6.14 7.48
C ASP A 229 8.42 -5.68 8.43
N LEU A 230 8.18 -5.59 9.74
CA LEU A 230 9.14 -5.03 10.70
C LEU A 230 10.48 -5.79 10.69
N GLN A 231 10.44 -7.12 10.61
CA GLN A 231 11.67 -7.91 10.54
C GLN A 231 12.48 -7.61 9.28
N LEU A 232 11.80 -7.46 8.13
CA LEU A 232 12.43 -7.13 6.86
C LEU A 232 13.06 -5.73 6.90
N LEU A 233 12.33 -4.74 7.42
CA LEU A 233 12.80 -3.36 7.53
C LEU A 233 14.00 -3.24 8.48
N ASN A 234 13.97 -3.93 9.62
CA ASN A 234 15.09 -3.97 10.57
C ASN A 234 16.32 -4.63 9.95
N THR A 235 16.15 -5.77 9.26
CA THR A 235 17.27 -6.47 8.61
C THR A 235 17.95 -5.60 7.55
N ASN A 236 17.18 -4.76 6.86
CA ASN A 236 17.66 -3.84 5.82
C ASN A 236 18.17 -2.49 6.36
N GLN A 237 18.14 -2.29 7.68
CA GLN A 237 18.46 -1.02 8.34
C GLN A 237 17.68 0.16 7.74
N PHE A 238 16.41 -0.09 7.41
CA PHE A 238 15.56 0.90 6.76
C PHE A 238 15.32 2.10 7.68
N PHE A 239 15.04 1.85 8.96
CA PHE A 239 14.76 2.90 9.93
C PHE A 239 15.97 3.79 10.21
N GLU A 240 17.16 3.21 10.35
CA GLU A 240 18.41 3.96 10.51
C GLU A 240 18.70 4.83 9.29
N TRP A 241 18.45 4.28 8.10
CA TRP A 241 18.62 5.02 6.85
C TRP A 241 17.67 6.22 6.75
N ILE A 242 16.37 6.05 6.99
CA ILE A 242 15.42 7.18 6.93
C ILE A 242 15.68 8.24 8.00
N LEU A 243 16.21 7.86 9.16
CA LEU A 243 16.59 8.81 10.20
C LEU A 243 17.85 9.59 9.83
N THR A 244 18.78 8.95 9.12
CA THR A 244 19.96 9.64 8.58
C THR A 244 19.54 10.70 7.56
N LEU A 245 18.48 10.43 6.78
CA LEU A 245 17.94 11.39 5.81
C LEU A 245 17.40 12.66 6.47
N LEU A 246 16.85 12.60 7.68
CA LEU A 246 16.37 13.78 8.42
C LEU A 246 17.49 14.80 8.70
N ASN A 247 18.74 14.34 8.78
CA ASN A 247 19.91 15.18 9.03
C ASN A 247 20.62 15.63 7.74
N THR A 248 20.08 15.30 6.56
CA THR A 248 20.74 15.61 5.28
C THR A 248 20.64 17.11 4.96
N PRO A 249 21.76 17.78 4.65
CA PRO A 249 21.75 19.20 4.28
C PRO A 249 21.10 19.38 2.90
N GLY A 250 20.02 20.15 2.85
CA GLY A 250 19.19 20.30 1.65
C GLY A 250 17.74 19.97 1.97
N LYS A 251 17.06 20.92 2.63
CA LYS A 251 15.72 20.76 3.18
C LYS A 251 14.68 20.54 2.07
N VAL A 252 14.39 19.29 1.74
CA VAL A 252 13.15 18.95 1.06
C VAL A 252 12.11 18.73 2.15
N GLU A 253 11.35 19.77 2.45
CA GLU A 253 10.33 19.74 3.52
C GLU A 253 9.30 18.62 3.30
N SER A 254 9.02 18.26 2.04
CA SER A 254 8.12 17.16 1.68
C SER A 254 8.69 15.80 2.10
N LEU A 255 9.98 15.53 1.87
CA LEU A 255 10.66 14.33 2.33
C LEU A 255 10.66 14.24 3.86
N HIS A 256 10.91 15.35 4.57
CA HIS A 256 10.84 15.38 6.03
C HIS A 256 9.44 15.03 6.54
N LYS A 257 8.39 15.61 5.93
CA LYS A 257 7.00 15.28 6.25
C LYS A 257 6.70 13.80 6.00
N THR A 258 7.17 13.25 4.88
CA THR A 258 6.99 11.84 4.54
C THR A 258 7.67 10.93 5.56
N ILE A 259 8.93 11.19 5.92
CA ILE A 259 9.65 10.41 6.94
C ILE A 259 8.96 10.50 8.30
N LEU A 260 8.56 11.71 8.73
CA LEU A 260 7.86 11.90 10.00
C LEU A 260 6.50 11.17 10.00
N LYS A 261 5.77 11.17 8.89
CA LYS A 261 4.52 10.41 8.73
C LYS A 261 4.78 8.91 8.86
N THR A 262 5.84 8.39 8.23
CA THR A 262 6.25 6.99 8.38
C THR A 262 6.56 6.64 9.84
N ILE A 263 7.32 7.50 10.54
CA ILE A 263 7.63 7.31 11.95
C ILE A 263 6.37 7.38 12.83
N PHE A 264 5.42 8.27 12.53
CA PHE A 264 4.18 8.42 13.28
C PHE A 264 3.25 7.20 13.17
N MET A 265 3.33 6.44 12.07
CA MET A 265 2.55 5.21 11.91
C MET A 265 3.13 4.03 12.70
N LEU A 266 4.42 4.03 13.05
CA LEU A 266 5.07 2.88 13.71
C LEU A 266 4.53 2.54 15.10
N PRO A 267 4.16 3.49 15.99
CA PRO A 267 3.57 3.17 17.29
C PRO A 267 2.24 2.41 17.19
N ASP A 268 1.48 2.63 16.13
CA ASP A 268 0.18 1.98 15.92
C ASP A 268 0.35 0.53 15.40
N ILE A 269 1.56 0.15 15.01
CA ILE A 269 1.94 -1.21 14.60
C ILE A 269 2.47 -1.96 15.81
N ASN A 270 1.98 -3.18 16.04
CA ASN A 270 2.48 -4.03 17.13
C ASN A 270 4.00 -4.19 17.02
N TYR A 271 4.73 -3.88 18.10
CA TYR A 271 6.20 -3.91 18.17
C TYR A 271 6.94 -2.93 17.24
N GLY A 272 6.23 -2.03 16.53
CA GLY A 272 6.85 -1.07 15.61
C GLY A 272 7.74 -0.05 16.32
N SER A 273 7.33 0.46 17.49
CA SER A 273 8.13 1.39 18.28
C SER A 273 9.38 0.76 18.91
N LEU A 274 9.38 -0.56 19.13
CA LEU A 274 10.54 -1.32 19.63
C LEU A 274 11.54 -1.67 18.52
N SER A 275 11.08 -1.66 17.27
CA SER A 275 11.93 -1.89 16.08
C SER A 275 12.88 -0.72 15.82
N LEU A 276 12.59 0.45 16.37
CA LEU A 276 13.47 1.62 16.29
C LEU A 276 14.64 1.48 17.27
N ILE A 277 15.79 1.03 16.78
CA ILE A 277 17.04 0.91 17.58
C ILE A 277 17.40 2.26 18.23
N THR A 278 17.17 3.36 17.53
CA THR A 278 17.47 4.73 17.99
C THR A 278 16.25 5.48 18.51
N ARG A 279 15.26 4.80 19.09
CA ARG A 279 14.04 5.43 19.65
C ARG A 279 14.35 6.66 20.53
N ASN A 280 15.35 6.56 21.41
CA ASN A 280 15.76 7.68 22.26
C ASN A 280 16.39 8.84 21.46
N GLY A 281 17.11 8.53 20.37
CA GLY A 281 17.65 9.55 19.47
C GLY A 281 16.56 10.28 18.69
N ILE A 282 15.50 9.57 18.29
CA ILE A 282 14.32 10.18 17.66
C ILE A 282 13.62 11.11 18.64
N LEU A 283 13.41 10.68 19.88
CA LEU A 283 12.79 11.52 20.91
C LEU A 283 13.60 12.80 21.13
N SER A 284 14.93 12.70 21.28
CA SER A 284 15.79 13.88 21.39
C SER A 284 15.76 14.78 20.16
N TYR A 285 15.67 14.21 18.95
CA TYR A 285 15.53 14.99 17.71
C TYR A 285 14.17 15.72 17.64
N LEU A 286 13.09 15.04 18.02
CA LEU A 286 11.74 15.64 18.10
C LEU A 286 11.69 16.75 19.15
N GLU A 287 12.31 16.55 20.32
CA GLU A 287 12.48 17.59 21.35
C GLU A 287 13.19 18.82 20.78
N GLN A 288 14.32 18.61 20.10
CA GLN A 288 15.11 19.69 19.49
C GLN A 288 14.30 20.47 18.44
N ILE A 289 13.58 19.80 17.54
CA ILE A 289 12.74 20.48 16.54
C ILE A 289 11.55 21.19 17.19
N SER A 290 10.91 20.58 18.19
CA SER A 290 9.77 21.15 18.90
C SER A 290 10.11 22.45 19.63
N SER A 291 11.38 22.61 20.02
CA SER A 291 11.90 23.83 20.64
C SER A 291 12.05 25.00 19.64
N GLY A 292 12.22 24.69 18.34
CA GLY A 292 12.42 25.68 17.27
C GLY A 292 11.19 26.03 16.43
N HIS A 293 10.14 25.20 16.42
CA HIS A 293 8.96 25.39 15.56
C HIS A 293 7.65 25.40 16.36
N THR A 294 7.04 26.59 16.53
CA THR A 294 5.79 26.76 17.30
C THR A 294 4.58 26.06 16.68
N ASN A 295 4.49 26.03 15.35
CA ASN A 295 3.29 25.53 14.65
C ASN A 295 3.24 24.00 14.53
N LEU A 296 4.38 23.31 14.65
CA LEU A 296 4.46 21.84 14.58
C LEU A 296 4.59 21.19 15.96
N LYS A 297 4.67 22.01 17.01
CA LYS A 297 4.97 21.57 18.37
C LYS A 297 3.97 20.53 18.89
N LEU A 298 2.68 20.74 18.65
CA LEU A 298 1.62 19.81 19.10
C LEU A 298 1.72 18.45 18.41
N ASN A 299 1.86 18.42 17.08
CA ASN A 299 2.00 17.17 16.32
C ASN A 299 3.28 16.41 16.72
N LEU A 300 4.39 17.12 16.92
CA LEU A 300 5.66 16.53 17.38
C LEU A 300 5.56 15.98 18.81
N GLN A 301 4.82 16.67 19.69
CA GLN A 301 4.55 16.20 21.05
C GLN A 301 3.64 14.96 21.05
N GLU A 302 2.66 14.88 20.16
CA GLU A 302 1.83 13.69 19.99
C GLU A 302 2.67 12.48 19.52
N ILE A 303 3.54 12.67 18.52
CA ILE A 303 4.46 11.63 18.04
C ILE A 303 5.34 11.13 19.21
N ALA A 304 5.93 12.04 19.96
CA ALA A 304 6.78 11.70 21.10
C ALA A 304 6.00 10.92 22.16
N GLN A 305 4.79 11.34 22.50
CA GLN A 305 3.94 10.65 23.47
C GLN A 305 3.53 9.26 22.99
N LYS A 306 3.12 9.08 21.73
CA LYS A 306 2.76 7.77 21.19
C LYS A 306 3.95 6.80 21.21
N LEU A 307 5.13 7.29 20.81
CA LEU A 307 6.37 6.53 20.94
C LEU A 307 6.61 6.15 22.40
N GLU A 308 6.41 7.07 23.34
CA GLU A 308 6.62 6.88 24.78
C GLU A 308 5.59 5.99 25.51
N ILE A 309 4.31 5.97 25.15
CA ILE A 309 3.29 5.11 25.78
C ILE A 309 3.68 3.61 25.70
N SER A 310 4.47 3.25 24.70
CA SER A 310 5.04 1.91 24.54
C SER A 310 6.37 1.67 25.29
N ALA A 311 6.84 2.55 26.19
CA ALA A 311 7.84 2.19 27.21
C ALA A 311 7.62 2.85 28.57
N SER A 312 7.87 2.07 29.61
CA SER A 312 7.20 2.12 30.91
C SER A 312 7.89 2.96 32.00
N LYS A 313 8.65 4.02 31.69
CA LYS A 313 9.30 4.82 32.78
C LYS A 313 9.47 6.31 32.52
N ARG A 314 10.06 6.68 31.38
CA ARG A 314 10.31 8.09 31.01
C ARG A 314 9.01 8.88 30.80
N THR A 315 8.00 8.22 30.25
CA THR A 315 6.64 8.75 30.03
C THR A 315 5.94 9.11 31.34
N LEU A 316 6.19 8.36 32.41
CA LEU A 316 5.65 8.65 33.74
C LEU A 316 6.34 9.85 34.37
N GLU A 317 7.65 10.00 34.16
CA GLU A 317 8.40 11.18 34.62
C GLU A 317 7.98 12.44 33.85
N TRP A 318 7.77 12.34 32.54
CA TRP A 318 7.32 13.46 31.71
C TRP A 318 5.86 13.85 31.90
N SER A 319 4.98 12.87 32.12
CA SER A 319 3.58 13.13 32.42
C SER A 319 3.37 13.52 33.89
N ASN A 320 4.42 13.58 34.70
CA ASN A 320 4.31 13.73 36.16
C ASN A 320 3.34 12.70 36.77
N TYR A 321 3.35 11.48 36.23
CA TYR A 321 2.43 10.39 36.55
C TYR A 321 0.95 10.65 36.22
N ASP A 322 0.63 11.73 35.48
CA ASP A 322 -0.73 12.13 35.11
C ASP A 322 -0.99 12.05 33.59
N LEU A 323 -0.89 10.82 33.05
CA LEU A 323 -1.13 10.52 31.64
C LEU A 323 -2.56 10.86 31.19
N VAL A 324 -3.53 10.82 32.12
CA VAL A 324 -4.94 11.06 31.85
C VAL A 324 -5.21 12.52 31.52
N ASN A 325 -4.58 13.47 32.24
CA ASN A 325 -4.76 14.88 31.92
C ASN A 325 -3.92 15.33 30.72
N VAL A 326 -2.75 14.74 30.48
CA VAL A 326 -1.94 15.02 29.27
C VAL A 326 -2.67 14.58 28.01
N SER A 327 -3.23 13.37 27.99
CA SER A 327 -4.02 12.87 26.85
C SER A 327 -5.29 13.69 26.60
N LYS A 328 -5.92 14.23 27.64
CA LYS A 328 -7.07 15.14 27.50
C LYS A 328 -6.70 16.51 26.93
N ARG A 329 -5.51 17.04 27.24
CA ARG A 329 -5.02 18.34 26.73
C ARG A 329 -4.63 18.30 25.25
N LEU A 330 -4.29 17.13 24.72
CA LEU A 330 -3.90 16.93 23.32
C LEU A 330 -5.10 16.64 22.40
N LYS A 331 -6.28 16.36 22.97
CA LYS A 331 -7.56 16.21 22.22
C LYS A 331 -8.31 17.53 22.03
N LEU A 332 -7.70 18.66 22.40
CA LEU A 332 -8.14 20.03 22.12
C LEU A 332 -7.16 20.65 21.13
#